data_AF-A0A061N856-F1
#
_entry.id   AF-A0A061N856-F1
#
_cell.length_a   1.000
_cell.length_b   1.000
_cell.length_c   1.000
_cell.angle_alpha   90.00
_cell.angle_beta   90.00
_cell.angle_gamma   90.00
#
_symmetry.space_group_name_H-M   'P 1'
#
loop_
_entity.id
_entity.type
_entity.pdbx_description
1 polymer ?
#
loop_
_entity_poly.entity_id
_entity_poly.type
_entity_poly.pdbx_seq_one_letter_code
_entity_poly.pdbx_strand_id
1 'polypeptide(L)'
;MIDEYTVELTLSEAYYPLFEELALVRPFRIAKEVDGQYVGTGVYELEQHDRDERAVFSGNEHYWSDSPDVDRLVVQVIPDSESRMMALDNGEIDLVYGNGLLSMDAIQYFEGKEAFTVNQSNPQATRTAVLNTNRGPLEELSVRQAFIHSFNTNQVVEDVFLWYGRTCYCLIW
;
A
#
# COMPACT_ATOMS: atom_id res chain seq x y z
N MET A 1 23.38 6.41 21.95
CA MET A 1 23.68 7.81 21.58
C MET A 1 25.13 8.06 21.91
N ILE A 2 25.92 8.46 20.91
CA ILE A 2 27.33 8.86 21.10
C ILE A 2 27.38 10.36 21.44
N ASP A 3 26.58 11.18 20.75
CA ASP A 3 26.38 12.62 21.01
C ASP A 3 24.99 13.07 20.53
N GLU A 4 24.74 14.39 20.45
CA GLU A 4 23.44 14.99 20.07
C GLU A 4 22.98 14.60 18.66
N TYR A 5 23.89 14.41 17.70
CA TYR A 5 23.58 14.12 16.29
C TYR A 5 24.10 12.74 15.85
N THR A 6 24.70 11.97 16.75
CA THR A 6 25.29 10.66 16.44
C THR A 6 24.62 9.53 17.21
N VAL A 7 23.99 8.61 16.47
CA VAL A 7 23.39 7.38 17.00
C VAL A 7 24.27 6.19 16.62
N GLU A 8 24.59 5.34 17.59
CA GLU A 8 25.26 4.06 17.36
C GLU A 8 24.25 2.92 17.56
N LEU A 9 24.20 2.01 16.58
CA LEU A 9 23.40 0.79 16.61
C LEU A 9 24.35 -0.41 16.66
N THR A 10 24.38 -1.11 17.79
CA THR A 10 25.20 -2.32 17.97
C THR A 10 24.32 -3.56 17.78
N LEU A 11 24.65 -4.38 16.79
CA LEU A 11 23.93 -5.61 16.48
C LEU A 11 24.61 -6.82 17.10
N SER A 12 23.85 -7.86 17.45
CA SER A 12 24.39 -9.12 17.96
C SER A 12 25.15 -9.93 16.91
N GLU A 13 24.83 -9.72 15.64
CA GLU A 13 25.46 -10.35 14.48
C GLU A 13 25.38 -9.44 13.25
N ALA A 14 26.10 -9.79 12.19
CA ALA A 14 26.04 -9.04 10.93
C ALA A 14 24.64 -9.18 10.30
N TYR A 15 23.96 -8.05 10.10
CA TYR A 15 22.60 -8.02 9.56
C TYR A 15 22.54 -7.18 8.28
N TYR A 16 22.57 -7.85 7.14
CA TYR A 16 22.59 -7.23 5.81
C TYR A 16 21.38 -6.32 5.51
N PRO A 17 20.13 -6.69 5.86
CA PRO A 17 18.94 -5.89 5.54
C PRO A 17 18.77 -4.62 6.38
N LEU A 18 19.68 -4.30 7.33
CA LEU A 18 19.51 -3.21 8.28
C LEU A 18 19.08 -1.89 7.62
N PHE A 19 19.76 -1.50 6.55
CA PHE A 19 19.49 -0.22 5.88
C PHE A 19 18.14 -0.20 5.17
N GLU A 20 17.70 -1.35 4.64
CA GLU A 20 16.37 -1.47 4.05
C GLU A 20 15.31 -1.36 5.14
N GLU A 21 15.48 -2.05 6.26
CA GLU A 21 14.54 -2.01 7.38
C GLU A 21 14.42 -0.61 8.00
N LEU A 22 15.52 0.12 8.11
CA LEU A 22 15.53 1.51 8.60
C LEU A 22 14.82 2.49 7.65
N ALA A 23 14.76 2.16 6.35
CA ALA A 23 14.06 2.96 5.35
C ALA A 23 12.57 2.62 5.25
N LEU A 24 12.12 1.50 5.81
CA LEU A 24 10.71 1.16 5.83
C LEU A 24 9.95 2.15 6.73
N VAL A 25 8.73 2.48 6.33
CA VAL A 25 7.76 3.23 7.15
C VAL A 25 7.29 2.40 8.37
N ARG A 26 7.88 1.21 8.57
CA ARG A 26 7.49 0.24 9.60
C ARG A 26 8.50 0.17 10.74
N PRO A 27 8.00 0.12 11.98
CA PRO A 27 6.66 0.58 12.36
C PRO A 27 6.54 2.11 12.16
N PHE A 28 5.32 2.66 12.14
CA PHE A 28 5.00 4.11 12.01
C PHE A 28 5.58 5.00 13.14
N ARG A 29 6.77 4.69 13.67
CA ARG A 29 7.27 5.06 15.00
C ARG A 29 8.11 6.33 15.03
N ILE A 30 8.11 7.14 13.99
CA ILE A 30 8.68 8.51 14.05
C ILE A 30 7.55 9.55 14.16
N ALA A 31 6.43 9.16 14.77
CA ALA A 31 5.44 10.09 15.30
C ALA A 31 5.40 9.92 16.82
N LYS A 32 5.69 10.99 17.55
CA LYS A 32 5.50 11.07 19.00
C LYS A 32 4.08 11.53 19.25
N GLU A 33 3.34 10.82 20.08
CA GLU A 33 2.08 11.35 20.61
C GLU A 33 2.39 12.40 21.68
N VAL A 34 1.92 13.63 21.46
CA VAL A 34 2.03 14.76 22.39
C VAL A 34 0.63 15.33 22.56
N ASP A 35 0.09 15.26 23.77
CA ASP A 35 -1.25 15.77 24.10
C ASP A 35 -2.38 15.28 23.17
N GLY A 36 -2.29 14.02 22.72
CA GLY A 36 -3.27 13.40 21.81
C GLY A 36 -3.06 13.73 20.33
N GLN A 37 -2.00 14.45 19.98
CA GLN A 37 -1.61 14.76 18.60
C GLN A 37 -0.40 13.93 18.17
N TYR A 38 -0.37 13.52 16.90
CA TYR A 38 0.76 12.81 16.31
C TYR A 38 1.75 13.80 15.70
N VAL A 39 2.94 13.93 16.31
CA VAL A 39 3.99 14.85 15.89
C VAL A 39 5.14 14.09 15.25
N GLY A 40 5.44 14.38 13.98
CA GLY A 40 6.55 13.80 13.22
C GLY A 40 7.35 14.85 12.46
N THR A 41 8.36 14.42 11.70
CA THR A 41 9.24 15.30 10.89
C THR A 41 8.91 15.27 9.39
N GLY A 42 7.72 14.76 9.05
CA GLY A 42 7.25 14.63 7.68
C GLY A 42 6.86 15.97 7.04
N VAL A 43 6.63 15.93 5.72
CA VAL A 43 6.24 17.10 4.91
C VAL A 43 4.81 17.58 5.19
N TYR A 44 3.97 16.72 5.76
CA TYR A 44 2.60 17.03 6.17
C TYR A 44 2.41 16.80 7.67
N GLU A 45 1.58 17.63 8.29
CA GLU A 45 1.14 17.54 9.67
C GLU A 45 -0.35 17.19 9.73
N LEU A 46 -0.75 16.37 10.71
CA LEU A 46 -2.16 16.02 10.90
C LEU A 46 -2.89 17.19 11.58
N GLU A 47 -3.76 17.87 10.83
CA GLU A 47 -4.55 19.02 11.29
C GLU A 47 -5.84 18.56 11.99
N GLN A 48 -6.53 17.58 11.41
CA GLN A 48 -7.81 17.08 11.93
C GLN A 48 -7.96 15.58 11.63
N HIS A 49 -8.54 14.84 12.57
CA HIS A 49 -8.89 13.44 12.38
C HIS A 49 -10.30 13.18 12.89
N ASP A 50 -11.25 13.16 11.97
CA ASP A 50 -12.64 12.79 12.21
C ASP A 50 -12.75 11.29 11.96
N ARG A 51 -12.82 10.52 13.06
CA ARG A 51 -12.82 9.06 13.02
C ARG A 51 -13.93 8.56 12.10
N ASP A 52 -13.56 7.63 11.20
CA ASP A 52 -14.45 7.00 10.22
C ASP A 52 -15.03 7.96 9.16
N GLU A 53 -14.60 9.22 9.12
CA GLU A 53 -15.05 10.23 8.15
C GLU A 53 -13.89 10.76 7.29
N ARG A 54 -12.89 11.40 7.90
CA ARG A 54 -11.77 11.99 7.16
C ARG A 54 -10.55 12.29 8.04
N ALA A 55 -9.39 12.36 7.40
CA ALA A 55 -8.18 12.95 7.96
C ALA A 55 -7.75 14.13 7.09
N VAL A 56 -7.44 15.25 7.72
CA VAL A 56 -6.95 16.47 7.07
C VAL A 56 -5.51 16.69 7.46
N PHE A 57 -4.67 16.94 6.46
CA PHE A 57 -3.27 17.27 6.66
C PHE A 57 -2.94 18.61 6.02
N SER A 58 -2.13 19.40 6.70
CA SER A 58 -1.57 20.65 6.21
C SER A 58 -0.07 20.49 5.93
N GLY A 59 0.47 21.27 5.00
CA GLY A 59 1.92 21.33 4.79
C GLY A 59 2.67 21.76 6.06
N ASN A 60 3.80 21.10 6.34
CA ASN A 60 4.67 21.44 7.47
C ASN A 60 5.54 22.65 7.11
N GLU A 61 5.26 23.82 7.69
CA GLU A 61 6.05 25.06 7.48
C GLU A 61 7.51 24.94 7.97
N HIS A 62 7.79 23.97 8.85
CA HIS A 62 9.11 23.69 9.41
C HIS A 62 9.76 22.45 8.79
N TYR A 63 9.28 21.99 7.63
CA TYR A 63 9.91 20.88 6.93
C TYR A 63 11.35 21.22 6.55
N TRP A 64 12.25 20.24 6.68
CA TRP A 64 13.69 20.43 6.54
C TRP A 64 14.17 20.51 5.07
N SER A 65 13.25 20.36 4.11
CA SER A 65 13.50 20.40 2.66
C SER A 65 12.42 21.26 1.98
N ASP A 66 12.24 21.09 0.67
CA ASP A 66 11.23 21.80 -0.12
C ASP A 66 9.80 21.54 0.39
N SER A 67 8.99 22.61 0.43
CA SER A 67 7.57 22.56 0.75
C SER A 67 6.77 21.72 -0.26
N PRO A 68 5.64 21.12 0.14
CA PRO A 68 4.81 20.33 -0.77
C PRO A 68 4.15 21.22 -1.83
N ASP A 69 3.98 20.68 -3.05
CA ASP A 69 3.20 21.35 -4.11
C ASP A 69 1.70 21.46 -3.79
N VAL A 70 1.22 20.66 -2.84
CA VAL A 70 -0.17 20.62 -2.38
C VAL A 70 -0.21 21.10 -0.93
N ASP A 71 -0.87 22.22 -0.68
CA ASP A 71 -0.91 22.83 0.66
C ASP A 71 -1.74 22.03 1.67
N ARG A 72 -2.78 21.35 1.19
CA ARG A 72 -3.76 20.63 2.02
C ARG A 72 -4.16 19.31 1.39
N LEU A 73 -3.99 18.23 2.15
CA LEU A 73 -4.40 16.88 1.76
C LEU A 73 -5.59 16.44 2.62
N VAL A 74 -6.69 16.04 1.97
CA VAL A 74 -7.87 15.50 2.66
C VAL A 74 -8.05 14.04 2.25
N VAL A 75 -7.89 13.14 3.21
CA VAL A 75 -8.11 11.70 3.02
C VAL A 75 -9.52 11.38 3.51
N GLN A 76 -10.43 11.13 2.58
CA GLN A 76 -11.82 10.76 2.90
C GLN A 76 -11.95 9.25 3.12
N VAL A 77 -12.71 8.86 4.14
CA VAL A 77 -13.00 7.45 4.44
C VAL A 77 -14.24 7.04 3.63
N ILE A 78 -14.01 6.43 2.48
CA ILE A 78 -15.07 5.85 1.63
C ILE A 78 -14.80 4.35 1.53
N PRO A 79 -15.43 3.49 2.35
CA PRO A 79 -15.07 2.07 2.43
C PRO A 79 -15.42 1.27 1.18
N ASP A 80 -16.56 1.58 0.58
CA ASP A 80 -17.10 0.88 -0.59
C ASP A 80 -16.43 1.32 -1.90
N SER A 81 -16.23 0.37 -2.80
CA SER A 81 -15.49 0.59 -4.04
C SER A 81 -16.29 1.35 -5.09
N GLU A 82 -17.58 1.03 -5.24
CA GLU A 82 -18.47 1.72 -6.17
C GLU A 82 -18.69 3.17 -5.72
N SER A 83 -18.83 3.39 -4.41
CA SER A 83 -18.93 4.74 -3.82
C SER A 83 -17.67 5.57 -4.09
N ARG A 84 -16.46 4.97 -4.01
CA ARG A 84 -15.21 5.66 -4.38
C ARG A 84 -15.18 6.02 -5.87
N MET A 85 -15.62 5.10 -6.73
CA MET A 85 -15.73 5.35 -8.17
C MET A 85 -16.66 6.53 -8.45
N MET A 86 -17.85 6.57 -7.85
CA MET A 86 -18.79 7.68 -8.03
C MET A 86 -18.25 9.01 -7.50
N ALA A 87 -17.63 9.01 -6.32
CA ALA A 87 -17.01 10.21 -5.76
C ALA A 87 -15.92 10.77 -6.68
N LEU A 88 -15.09 9.91 -7.29
CA LEU A 88 -14.09 10.33 -8.27
C LEU A 88 -14.73 10.87 -9.55
N ASP A 89 -15.77 10.19 -10.07
CA ASP A 89 -16.44 10.61 -11.31
C ASP A 89 -17.19 11.95 -11.16
N ASN A 90 -17.71 12.22 -9.96
CA ASN A 90 -18.39 13.47 -9.62
C ASN A 90 -17.41 14.62 -9.26
N GLY A 91 -16.12 14.33 -9.11
CA GLY A 91 -15.12 15.31 -8.66
C GLY A 91 -15.19 15.64 -7.17
N GLU A 92 -15.74 14.74 -6.34
CA GLU A 92 -15.73 14.85 -4.87
C GLU A 92 -14.38 14.46 -4.27
N ILE A 93 -13.60 13.64 -5.00
CA ILE A 93 -12.21 13.29 -4.72
C ILE A 93 -11.37 13.42 -6.00
N ASP A 94 -10.11 13.84 -5.86
CA ASP A 94 -9.22 14.07 -7.01
C ASP A 94 -8.36 12.84 -7.35
N LEU A 95 -8.15 11.94 -6.39
CA LEU A 95 -7.21 10.83 -6.51
C LEU A 95 -7.68 9.60 -5.73
N VAL A 96 -7.61 8.45 -6.38
CA VAL A 96 -7.65 7.13 -5.73
C VAL A 96 -6.29 6.46 -5.94
N TYR A 97 -5.53 6.30 -4.85
CA TYR A 97 -4.20 5.71 -4.89
C TYR A 97 -4.07 4.54 -3.91
N GLY A 98 -3.83 3.34 -4.43
CA GLY A 98 -3.64 2.14 -3.63
C GLY A 98 -4.03 0.85 -4.33
N ASN A 99 -3.76 -0.29 -3.69
CA ASN A 99 -4.08 -1.61 -4.22
C ASN A 99 -5.47 -2.06 -3.73
N GLY A 100 -6.36 -2.43 -4.65
CA GLY A 100 -7.68 -2.99 -4.34
C GLY A 100 -8.71 -1.97 -3.84
N LEU A 101 -8.49 -0.67 -4.10
CA LEU A 101 -9.46 0.38 -3.76
C LEU A 101 -10.58 0.50 -4.81
N LEU A 102 -10.25 0.28 -6.08
CA LEU A 102 -11.23 0.19 -7.16
C LEU A 102 -11.30 -1.25 -7.68
N SER A 103 -12.48 -1.68 -8.12
CA SER A 103 -12.61 -2.91 -8.91
C SER A 103 -11.92 -2.74 -10.26
N MET A 104 -11.55 -3.84 -10.90
CA MET A 104 -10.90 -3.78 -12.22
C MET A 104 -11.83 -3.17 -13.28
N ASP A 105 -13.13 -3.45 -13.20
CA ASP A 105 -14.14 -2.83 -14.07
C ASP A 105 -14.21 -1.31 -13.88
N ALA A 106 -14.11 -0.81 -12.64
CA ALA A 106 -14.08 0.61 -12.35
C ALA A 106 -12.82 1.28 -12.92
N ILE A 107 -11.67 0.59 -12.90
CA ILE A 107 -10.44 1.10 -13.52
C ILE A 107 -10.61 1.21 -15.04
N GLN A 108 -11.14 0.18 -15.70
CA GLN A 108 -11.41 0.20 -17.16
C GLN A 108 -12.39 1.30 -17.56
N TYR A 109 -13.39 1.58 -16.72
CA TYR A 109 -14.32 2.69 -16.94
C TYR A 109 -13.61 4.05 -17.06
N PHE A 110 -12.59 4.30 -16.23
CA PHE A 110 -11.84 5.56 -16.25
C PHE A 110 -10.79 5.61 -17.37
N GLU A 111 -10.19 4.47 -17.76
CA GLU A 111 -9.23 4.42 -18.89
C GLU A 111 -9.85 4.91 -20.20
N GLY A 112 -11.15 4.75 -20.38
CA GLY A 112 -11.88 5.22 -21.57
C GLY A 112 -12.21 6.72 -21.58
N LYS A 113 -11.89 7.48 -20.53
CA LYS A 113 -12.31 8.88 -20.35
C LYS A 113 -11.13 9.84 -20.44
N GLU A 114 -11.21 10.83 -21.33
CA GLU A 114 -10.16 11.86 -21.49
C GLU A 114 -9.92 12.72 -20.24
N ALA A 115 -10.91 12.82 -19.34
CA ALA A 115 -10.81 13.62 -18.12
C ALA A 115 -9.96 12.97 -17.01
N PHE A 116 -9.64 11.68 -17.13
CA PHE A 116 -8.95 10.92 -16.08
C PHE A 116 -7.62 10.39 -16.58
N THR A 117 -6.64 10.31 -15.68
CA THR A 117 -5.38 9.62 -15.94
C THR A 117 -5.33 8.37 -15.06
N VAL A 118 -5.19 7.21 -15.71
CA VAL A 118 -5.02 5.92 -15.03
C VAL A 118 -3.58 5.48 -15.19
N ASN A 119 -2.91 5.20 -14.06
CA ASN A 119 -1.53 4.70 -14.05
C ASN A 119 -1.45 3.43 -13.21
N GLN A 120 -0.65 2.48 -13.68
CA GLN A 120 -0.33 1.24 -12.96
C GLN A 120 1.17 1.18 -12.66
N SER A 121 1.51 0.90 -11.40
CA SER A 121 2.90 0.73 -11.00
C SER A 121 3.46 -0.64 -11.42
N ASN A 122 4.78 -0.81 -11.29
CA ASN A 122 5.40 -2.13 -11.37
C ASN A 122 4.89 -3.03 -10.24
N PRO A 123 4.82 -4.36 -10.45
CA PRO A 123 4.37 -5.29 -9.41
C PRO A 123 5.08 -5.07 -8.06
N GLN A 124 4.30 -4.82 -7.01
CA GLN A 124 4.80 -4.57 -5.64
C GLN A 124 4.58 -5.75 -4.69
N ALA A 125 3.71 -6.70 -5.04
CA ALA A 125 3.37 -7.83 -4.19
C ALA A 125 2.87 -9.02 -5.00
N THR A 126 3.09 -10.23 -4.48
CA THR A 126 2.59 -11.48 -5.04
C THR A 126 1.40 -11.99 -4.24
N ARG A 127 0.28 -12.26 -4.93
CA ARG A 127 -0.85 -12.97 -4.34
C ARG A 127 -0.59 -14.48 -4.46
N THR A 128 -0.61 -15.19 -3.34
CA THR A 128 -0.33 -16.63 -3.29
C THR A 128 -1.33 -17.37 -2.42
N ALA A 129 -1.64 -18.61 -2.80
CA ALA A 129 -2.35 -19.55 -1.94
C ALA A 129 -1.31 -20.36 -1.15
N VAL A 130 -1.27 -20.17 0.17
CA VAL A 130 -0.36 -20.93 1.04
C VAL A 130 -1.00 -22.28 1.38
N LEU A 131 -0.34 -23.37 0.98
CA LEU A 131 -0.80 -24.72 1.27
C LEU A 131 -0.29 -25.16 2.65
N ASN A 132 -1.19 -25.51 3.55
CA ASN A 132 -0.83 -26.01 4.87
C ASN A 132 -0.31 -27.46 4.76
N THR A 133 1.01 -27.62 4.86
CA THR A 133 1.68 -28.92 4.71
C THR A 133 1.52 -29.86 5.90
N ASN A 134 0.79 -29.45 6.95
CA ASN A 134 0.62 -30.22 8.18
C ASN A 134 -0.87 -30.54 8.46
N ARG A 135 -1.71 -30.58 7.40
CA ARG A 135 -3.13 -30.85 7.57
C ARG A 135 -3.75 -31.60 6.40
N GLY A 136 -4.21 -32.81 6.66
CA GLY A 136 -5.09 -33.57 5.78
C GLY A 136 -4.42 -33.90 4.45
N PRO A 137 -5.14 -33.83 3.31
CA PRO A 137 -4.58 -34.27 2.03
C PRO A 137 -3.40 -33.42 1.55
N LEU A 138 -3.22 -32.22 2.08
CA LEU A 138 -2.10 -31.33 1.72
C LEU A 138 -0.78 -31.72 2.41
N GLU A 139 -0.77 -32.68 3.32
CA GLU A 139 0.46 -33.26 3.89
C GLU A 139 1.29 -33.97 2.81
N GLU A 140 0.63 -34.61 1.85
CA GLU A 140 1.26 -35.32 0.75
C GLU A 140 1.80 -34.37 -0.33
N LEU A 141 3.09 -34.50 -0.66
CA LEU A 141 3.74 -33.65 -1.67
C LEU A 141 3.08 -33.79 -3.05
N SER A 142 2.71 -35.01 -3.44
CA SER A 142 2.07 -35.30 -4.73
C SER A 142 0.71 -34.60 -4.86
N VAL A 143 -0.05 -34.48 -3.77
CA VAL A 143 -1.33 -33.76 -3.75
C VAL A 143 -1.09 -32.26 -3.93
N ARG A 144 -0.09 -31.68 -3.28
CA ARG A 144 0.26 -30.26 -3.47
C ARG A 144 0.71 -29.97 -4.90
N GLN A 145 1.52 -30.86 -5.50
CA GLN A 145 1.93 -30.74 -6.89
C GLN A 145 0.72 -30.84 -7.84
N ALA A 146 -0.16 -31.82 -7.64
CA ALA A 146 -1.38 -31.95 -8.44
C ALA A 146 -2.27 -30.70 -8.32
N PHE A 147 -2.41 -30.14 -7.12
CA PHE A 147 -3.15 -28.90 -6.90
C PHE A 147 -2.55 -27.73 -7.70
N ILE A 148 -1.24 -27.51 -7.59
CA ILE A 148 -0.55 -26.42 -8.32
C ILE A 148 -0.70 -26.59 -9.85
N HIS A 149 -0.55 -27.81 -10.37
CA HIS A 149 -0.70 -28.07 -11.81
C HIS A 149 -2.15 -27.98 -12.30
N SER A 150 -3.13 -28.15 -11.41
CA SER A 150 -4.55 -28.03 -11.75
C SER A 150 -5.02 -26.58 -11.90
N PHE A 151 -4.24 -25.61 -11.41
CA PHE A 151 -4.63 -24.21 -11.36
C PHE A 151 -4.08 -23.42 -12.54
N ASN A 152 -4.97 -22.96 -13.43
CA ASN A 152 -4.59 -22.12 -14.57
C ASN A 152 -4.45 -20.66 -14.14
N THR A 153 -3.26 -20.27 -13.72
CA THR A 153 -2.95 -18.90 -13.27
C THR A 153 -3.15 -17.85 -14.36
N ASN A 154 -2.87 -18.18 -15.63
CA ASN A 154 -3.06 -17.26 -16.75
C ASN A 154 -4.54 -16.93 -16.94
N GLN A 155 -5.40 -17.94 -16.88
CA GLN A 155 -6.85 -17.75 -16.99
C GLN A 155 -7.37 -16.88 -15.86
N VAL A 156 -6.85 -17.02 -14.63
CA VAL A 156 -7.26 -16.16 -13.51
C VAL A 156 -6.82 -14.71 -13.71
N VAL A 157 -5.60 -14.48 -14.22
CA VAL A 157 -5.12 -13.12 -14.53
C VAL A 157 -5.97 -12.46 -15.60
N GLU A 158 -6.38 -13.23 -16.61
CA GLU A 158 -7.25 -12.77 -17.70
C GLU A 158 -8.68 -12.52 -17.21
N ASP A 159 -9.35 -13.55 -16.69
CA ASP A 159 -10.79 -13.53 -16.43
C ASP A 159 -11.15 -12.75 -15.15
N VAL A 160 -10.30 -12.80 -14.12
CA VAL A 160 -10.61 -12.21 -12.79
C VAL A 160 -9.90 -10.87 -12.59
N PHE A 161 -8.64 -10.78 -12.98
CA PHE A 161 -7.85 -9.56 -12.81
C PHE A 161 -7.88 -8.66 -14.04
N LEU A 162 -8.50 -9.05 -15.15
CA LEU A 162 -8.59 -8.27 -16.38
C LEU A 162 -7.24 -7.70 -16.83
N TRP A 163 -6.17 -8.50 -16.69
CA TRP A 163 -4.78 -8.12 -16.98
C TRP A 163 -4.15 -7.05 -16.06
N TYR A 164 -4.83 -6.61 -14.99
CA TYR A 164 -4.24 -5.78 -13.92
C TYR A 164 -3.40 -6.62 -12.94
N GLY A 165 -2.45 -7.36 -13.51
CA GLY A 165 -1.59 -8.30 -12.81
C GLY A 165 -0.77 -9.10 -13.81
N ARG A 166 0.22 -9.85 -13.31
CA ARG A 166 1.01 -10.75 -14.14
C ARG A 166 1.11 -12.10 -13.46
N THR A 167 1.19 -13.15 -14.27
CA THR A 167 1.42 -14.49 -13.75
C THR A 167 2.76 -14.56 -13.05
N CYS A 168 2.75 -15.09 -11.83
CA CYS A 168 3.93 -15.27 -11.00
C CYS A 168 4.18 -16.76 -10.80
N TYR A 169 5.35 -17.25 -11.19
CA TYR A 169 5.73 -18.67 -11.08
C TYR A 169 6.64 -18.97 -9.88
N CYS A 170 7.24 -17.93 -9.28
CA CYS A 170 8.05 -18.04 -8.07
C CYS A 170 7.60 -16.99 -7.06
N LEU A 171 7.76 -17.28 -5.77
CA LEU A 171 7.72 -16.25 -4.75
C LEU A 171 9.02 -15.45 -4.88
N ILE A 172 8.88 -14.14 -5.07
CA ILE A 172 9.98 -13.20 -4.95
C ILE A 172 9.96 -12.73 -3.50
N TRP A 173 11.05 -13.00 -2.78
CA TRP A 173 11.32 -12.53 -1.43
C TRP A 173 12.27 -11.35 -1.49
#